data_AF-A0A8T5EW68-F1
#
_entry.id   AF-A0A8T5EW68-F1
#
_cell.length_a   1.000
_cell.length_b   1.000
_cell.length_c   1.000
_cell.angle_alpha   90.00
_cell.angle_beta   90.00
_cell.angle_gamma   90.00
#
_symmetry.space_group_name_H-M   'P 1'
#
loop_
_entity.id
_entity.type
_entity.pdbx_description
1 polymer ?
#
loop_
_entity_poly.entity_id
_entity_poly.type
_entity_poly.pdbx_seq_one_letter_code
_entity_poly.pdbx_strand_id
1 'polypeptide(L)'
;MKSQKLNEGKIEVTVPKGYKLDSKMPVFYNPVQVLNRDLSILLLNAIERKTTKPLRVLDIMAASGIRGLRIKKEVPNVDVTLNDYNKKAAKSIQENAKLNKLKVKIENKPANVLLSELNSYDYIDLDPFGTPVPFLDAAIRRLSPHGVIGVTATDTSALCGAAPRACLRKYGSKPLRNEFMHETAVRILIKKVQEVAAQYDVALVPIFSHSSNHYVRVYLQKIGAAKKADDILKQHGYILYCQKCCYRRTSTDLLREITACPECKTKMQAIGPVWLGDLWDKKTLDGMLKAASKASLSMTKYNAGDHFIANRYPNFDIKTLQLLVRIYREAKVKTVGFYDLHWLAKKKKWGSVPRMDDVLRATKGPISDKSRDLKAARTHFRLTGIRTKKLNM
;
A
#
# COMPACT_ATOMS: atom_id res chain seq x y z
N MET A 1 18.98 -24.84 -15.54
CA MET A 1 19.54 -23.65 -14.86
C MET A 1 20.00 -24.06 -13.49
N LYS A 2 21.21 -23.67 -13.06
CA LYS A 2 21.64 -23.87 -11.66
C LYS A 2 20.66 -23.12 -10.74
N SER A 3 20.23 -23.72 -9.64
CA SER A 3 19.38 -23.08 -8.64
C SER A 3 20.21 -22.63 -7.43
N GLN A 4 19.64 -21.75 -6.62
CA GLN A 4 20.16 -21.33 -5.32
C GLN A 4 19.04 -21.37 -4.29
N LYS A 5 19.40 -21.67 -3.04
CA LYS A 5 18.49 -21.56 -1.90
C LYS A 5 18.67 -20.21 -1.25
N LEU A 6 17.57 -19.62 -0.79
CA LEU A 6 17.57 -18.40 0.00
C LEU A 6 16.49 -18.47 1.07
N ASN A 7 16.71 -17.76 2.17
CA ASN A 7 15.76 -17.67 3.26
C ASN A 7 15.08 -16.31 3.24
N GLU A 8 13.76 -16.30 3.39
CA GLU A 8 12.99 -15.10 3.68
C GLU A 8 11.96 -15.42 4.78
N GLY A 9 12.05 -14.69 5.89
CA GLY A 9 11.27 -15.02 7.08
C GLY A 9 11.56 -16.46 7.52
N LYS A 10 10.50 -17.26 7.66
CA LYS A 10 10.60 -18.68 8.08
C LYS A 10 10.58 -19.68 6.92
N ILE A 11 10.76 -19.20 5.68
CA ILE A 11 10.66 -20.01 4.47
C ILE A 11 12.01 -20.09 3.77
N GLU A 12 12.45 -21.31 3.48
CA GLU A 12 13.54 -21.59 2.54
C GLU A 12 12.94 -21.74 1.14
N VAL A 13 13.42 -20.96 0.16
CA VAL A 13 12.92 -21.00 -1.21
C VAL A 13 14.06 -21.28 -2.18
N THR A 14 13.81 -22.17 -3.14
CA THR A 14 14.72 -22.45 -4.24
C THR A 14 14.36 -21.58 -5.43
N VAL A 15 15.33 -20.82 -5.92
CA VAL A 15 15.18 -19.92 -7.07
C VAL A 15 16.30 -20.18 -8.09
N PRO A 16 16.14 -19.83 -9.38
CA PRO A 16 17.23 -19.91 -10.35
C PRO A 16 18.46 -19.10 -9.90
N LYS A 17 19.70 -19.48 -10.25
CA LYS A 17 20.95 -18.76 -9.93
C LYS A 17 21.36 -17.85 -11.09
N GLY A 18 21.93 -16.67 -10.82
CA GLY A 18 22.51 -15.77 -11.83
C GLY A 18 21.50 -14.91 -12.61
N TYR A 19 20.32 -14.64 -12.04
CA TYR A 19 19.29 -13.82 -12.69
C TYR A 19 19.56 -12.32 -12.49
N LYS A 20 19.45 -11.54 -13.59
CA LYS A 20 19.36 -10.08 -13.54
C LYS A 20 17.89 -9.68 -13.47
N LEU A 21 17.50 -8.85 -12.50
CA LEU A 21 16.14 -8.33 -12.38
C LEU A 21 15.81 -7.41 -13.58
N ASP A 22 15.23 -7.95 -14.65
CA ASP A 22 14.71 -7.17 -15.79
C ASP A 22 13.22 -7.43 -16.08
N SER A 23 12.63 -6.55 -16.88
CA SER A 23 11.19 -6.54 -17.19
C SER A 23 10.73 -7.66 -18.14
N LYS A 24 11.64 -8.47 -18.67
CA LYS A 24 11.36 -9.55 -19.64
C LYS A 24 11.49 -10.95 -19.02
N MET A 25 11.85 -11.04 -17.73
CA MET A 25 12.07 -12.32 -17.08
C MET A 25 10.77 -13.09 -16.72
N PRO A 26 10.81 -14.44 -16.74
CA PRO A 26 9.90 -15.26 -15.94
C PRO A 26 10.32 -15.12 -14.47
N VAL A 27 9.83 -14.09 -13.80
CA VAL A 27 10.26 -13.75 -12.43
C VAL A 27 9.69 -14.75 -11.44
N PHE A 28 10.56 -15.60 -10.86
CA PHE A 28 10.19 -16.52 -9.77
C PHE A 28 10.26 -15.83 -8.40
N TYR A 29 11.22 -14.93 -8.18
CA TYR A 29 11.46 -14.29 -6.89
C TYR A 29 12.06 -12.89 -7.06
N ASN A 30 11.54 -11.91 -6.32
CA ASN A 30 12.05 -10.56 -6.30
C ASN A 30 12.41 -10.15 -4.85
N PRO A 31 13.70 -9.89 -4.53
CA PRO A 31 14.11 -9.47 -3.18
C PRO A 31 13.63 -8.06 -2.81
N VAL A 32 13.31 -7.21 -3.79
CA VAL A 32 12.74 -5.87 -3.53
C VAL A 32 11.35 -5.96 -2.87
N GLN A 33 10.67 -7.11 -3.03
CA GLN A 33 9.34 -7.36 -2.50
C GLN A 33 9.35 -7.97 -1.08
N VAL A 34 10.50 -8.16 -0.43
CA VAL A 34 10.58 -8.65 0.97
C VAL A 34 9.75 -7.77 1.90
N LEU A 35 9.92 -6.44 1.79
CA LEU A 35 9.15 -5.47 2.56
C LEU A 35 7.63 -5.60 2.34
N ASN A 36 7.19 -5.84 1.10
CA ASN A 36 5.77 -6.04 0.79
C ASN A 36 5.23 -7.30 1.48
N ARG A 37 6.00 -8.40 1.41
CA ARG A 37 5.63 -9.69 2.02
C ARG A 37 5.59 -9.60 3.54
N ASP A 38 6.58 -8.97 4.18
CA ASP A 38 6.58 -8.72 5.62
C ASP A 38 5.34 -7.95 6.08
N LEU A 39 5.00 -6.86 5.38
CA LEU A 39 3.81 -6.06 5.69
C LEU A 39 2.51 -6.86 5.53
N SER A 40 2.47 -7.80 4.57
CA SER A 40 1.31 -8.70 4.38
C SER A 40 1.13 -9.62 5.58
N ILE A 41 2.22 -10.22 6.09
CA ILE A 41 2.20 -11.08 7.27
C ILE A 41 1.77 -10.28 8.52
N LEU A 42 2.32 -9.07 8.71
CA LEU A 42 1.93 -8.20 9.82
C LEU A 42 0.45 -7.83 9.75
N LEU A 43 -0.07 -7.50 8.57
CA LEU A 43 -1.47 -7.16 8.37
C LEU A 43 -2.38 -8.36 8.66
N LEU A 44 -2.06 -9.55 8.15
CA LEU A 44 -2.87 -10.76 8.39
C LEU A 44 -2.85 -11.24 9.85
N ASN A 45 -1.80 -10.91 10.59
CA ASN A 45 -1.76 -11.12 12.04
C ASN A 45 -2.48 -10.02 12.84
N ALA A 46 -2.75 -8.87 12.21
CA ALA A 46 -3.44 -7.74 12.83
C ALA A 46 -4.96 -7.74 12.62
N ILE A 47 -5.45 -8.36 11.54
CA ILE A 47 -6.88 -8.42 11.24
C ILE A 47 -7.63 -9.25 12.29
N GLU A 48 -8.75 -8.72 12.75
CA GLU A 48 -9.62 -9.40 13.71
C GLU A 48 -10.40 -10.52 13.02
N ARG A 49 -10.44 -11.68 13.66
CA ARG A 49 -11.15 -12.85 13.16
C ARG A 49 -12.46 -13.01 13.93
N LYS A 50 -13.57 -13.01 13.20
CA LYS A 50 -14.92 -13.25 13.76
C LYS A 50 -15.29 -14.74 13.82
N THR A 51 -14.35 -15.63 13.50
CA THR A 51 -14.59 -17.07 13.36
C THR A 51 -13.38 -17.86 13.78
N THR A 52 -13.61 -19.08 14.27
CA THR A 52 -12.59 -20.08 14.56
C THR A 52 -12.18 -20.88 13.32
N LYS A 53 -12.92 -20.75 12.21
CA LYS A 53 -12.58 -21.39 10.93
C LYS A 53 -11.24 -20.86 10.39
N PRO A 54 -10.47 -21.69 9.67
CA PRO A 54 -9.25 -21.25 9.01
C PRO A 54 -9.51 -20.08 8.05
N LEU A 55 -8.64 -19.08 8.06
CA LEU A 55 -8.69 -17.99 7.09
C LEU A 55 -8.36 -18.54 5.71
N ARG A 56 -9.27 -18.40 4.75
CA ARG A 56 -9.03 -18.83 3.37
C ARG A 56 -8.25 -17.75 2.63
N VAL A 57 -7.03 -18.08 2.22
CA VAL A 57 -6.06 -17.17 1.58
C VAL A 57 -5.83 -17.62 0.14
N LEU A 58 -5.94 -16.70 -0.81
CA LEU A 58 -5.60 -16.91 -2.22
C LEU A 58 -4.45 -16.00 -2.64
N ASP A 59 -3.34 -16.63 -3.04
CA ASP A 59 -2.23 -15.98 -3.74
C ASP A 59 -2.33 -16.34 -5.23
N ILE A 60 -2.94 -15.46 -6.04
CA ILE A 60 -3.36 -15.81 -7.41
C ILE A 60 -2.22 -15.79 -8.44
N MET A 61 -1.12 -15.09 -8.13
CA MET A 61 0.04 -14.86 -9.01
C MET A 61 1.32 -15.12 -8.21
N ALA A 62 1.45 -16.34 -7.73
CA ALA A 62 2.34 -16.71 -6.64
C ALA A 62 3.81 -16.83 -7.03
N ALA A 63 4.15 -16.97 -8.33
CA ALA A 63 5.51 -17.15 -8.82
C ALA A 63 6.24 -18.32 -8.11
N SER A 64 7.26 -18.07 -7.28
CA SER A 64 7.93 -19.10 -6.46
C SER A 64 7.07 -19.64 -5.30
N GLY A 65 5.94 -18.99 -5.00
CA GLY A 65 5.07 -19.30 -3.87
C GLY A 65 5.47 -18.62 -2.57
N ILE A 66 6.55 -17.82 -2.56
CA ILE A 66 7.13 -17.30 -1.31
C ILE A 66 6.11 -16.55 -0.43
N ARG A 67 5.22 -15.76 -1.02
CA ARG A 67 4.21 -15.00 -0.26
C ARG A 67 3.20 -15.94 0.41
N GLY A 68 2.49 -16.77 -0.37
CA GLY A 68 1.54 -17.74 0.18
C GLY A 68 2.16 -18.74 1.16
N LEU A 69 3.40 -19.19 0.91
CA LEU A 69 4.11 -20.11 1.82
C LEU A 69 4.47 -19.43 3.15
N ARG A 70 4.95 -18.18 3.12
CA ARG A 70 5.15 -17.40 4.34
C ARG A 70 3.85 -17.19 5.10
N ILE A 71 2.75 -16.89 4.41
CA ILE A 71 1.44 -16.78 5.05
C ILE A 71 1.06 -18.10 5.74
N LYS A 72 1.22 -19.24 5.06
CA LYS A 72 0.93 -20.56 5.65
C LYS A 72 1.74 -20.86 6.91
N LYS A 73 2.99 -20.40 6.97
CA LYS A 73 3.93 -20.68 8.08
C LYS A 73 3.86 -19.67 9.22
N GLU A 74 3.62 -18.40 8.91
CA GLU A 74 3.79 -17.27 9.84
C GLU A 74 2.45 -16.67 10.31
N VAL A 75 1.32 -17.05 9.70
CA VAL A 75 -0.02 -16.63 10.11
C VAL A 75 -0.77 -17.85 10.68
N PRO A 76 -1.33 -17.76 11.91
CA PRO A 76 -2.00 -18.90 12.54
C PRO A 76 -3.29 -19.26 11.82
N ASN A 77 -3.69 -20.54 11.84
CA ASN A 77 -4.99 -21.04 11.37
C ASN A 77 -5.42 -20.47 9.99
N VAL A 78 -4.66 -20.80 8.94
CA VAL A 78 -4.92 -20.37 7.56
C VAL A 78 -4.90 -21.54 6.59
N ASP A 79 -5.75 -21.48 5.57
CA ASP A 79 -5.75 -22.39 4.43
C ASP A 79 -5.39 -21.62 3.16
N VAL A 80 -4.23 -21.97 2.59
CA VAL A 80 -3.63 -21.23 1.48
C VAL A 80 -3.81 -21.98 0.17
N THR A 81 -4.37 -21.28 -0.81
CA THR A 81 -4.35 -21.65 -2.23
C THR A 81 -3.35 -20.76 -2.95
N LEU A 82 -2.40 -21.35 -3.67
CA LEU A 82 -1.45 -20.64 -4.52
C LEU A 82 -1.73 -21.00 -5.98
N ASN A 83 -1.66 -20.00 -6.86
CA ASN A 83 -1.82 -20.19 -8.30
C ASN A 83 -0.72 -19.46 -9.05
N ASP A 84 -0.30 -20.02 -10.17
CA ASP A 84 0.41 -19.29 -11.21
C ASP A 84 0.05 -19.86 -12.58
N TYR A 85 -0.03 -19.03 -13.62
CA TYR A 85 -0.33 -19.52 -14.97
C TYR A 85 0.85 -20.30 -15.56
N ASN A 86 2.08 -19.98 -15.16
CA ASN A 86 3.28 -20.61 -15.67
C ASN A 86 3.49 -21.98 -15.01
N LYS A 87 3.47 -23.04 -15.81
CA LYS A 87 3.73 -24.43 -15.35
C LYS A 87 5.02 -24.57 -14.54
N LYS A 88 6.09 -23.83 -14.91
CA LYS A 88 7.36 -23.85 -14.16
C LYS A 88 7.22 -23.19 -12.79
N ALA A 89 6.44 -22.11 -12.69
CA ALA A 89 6.14 -21.46 -11.41
C ALA A 89 5.32 -22.39 -10.51
N ALA A 90 4.25 -23.00 -11.04
CA ALA A 90 3.48 -24.01 -10.29
C ALA A 90 4.34 -25.17 -9.77
N LYS A 91 5.26 -25.69 -10.59
CA LYS A 91 6.25 -26.69 -10.15
C LYS A 91 7.18 -26.16 -9.05
N SER A 92 7.66 -24.92 -9.19
CA SER A 92 8.47 -24.25 -8.16
C SER A 92 7.72 -24.12 -6.83
N ILE A 93 6.43 -23.76 -6.87
CA ILE A 93 5.57 -23.71 -5.66
C ILE A 93 5.51 -25.09 -5.00
N GLN A 94 5.31 -26.16 -5.78
CA GLN A 94 5.25 -27.54 -5.25
C GLN A 94 6.56 -27.94 -4.57
N GLU A 95 7.71 -27.67 -5.21
CA GLU A 95 9.04 -27.97 -4.67
C GLU A 95 9.31 -27.18 -3.39
N ASN A 96 8.99 -25.88 -3.38
CA ASN A 96 9.17 -25.02 -2.20
C ASN A 96 8.21 -25.39 -1.06
N ALA A 97 6.96 -25.78 -1.36
CA ALA A 97 6.04 -26.28 -0.35
C ALA A 97 6.56 -27.57 0.32
N LYS A 98 7.07 -28.51 -0.48
CA LYS A 98 7.70 -29.75 0.01
C LYS A 98 8.93 -29.47 0.86
N LEU A 99 9.79 -28.55 0.40
CA LEU A 99 11.01 -28.14 1.09
C LEU A 99 10.72 -27.63 2.51
N ASN A 100 9.62 -26.89 2.69
CA ASN A 100 9.20 -26.34 3.97
C ASN A 100 8.22 -27.23 4.75
N LYS A 101 7.92 -28.43 4.25
CA LYS A 101 6.95 -29.38 4.82
C LYS A 101 5.57 -28.74 5.03
N LEU A 102 5.12 -27.94 4.07
CA LEU A 102 3.85 -27.21 4.12
C LEU A 102 2.79 -27.86 3.23
N LYS A 103 1.59 -28.05 3.80
CA LYS A 103 0.40 -28.47 3.04
C LYS A 103 -0.36 -27.25 2.55
N VAL A 104 -0.40 -27.07 1.23
CA VAL A 104 -1.08 -25.97 0.54
C VAL A 104 -1.80 -26.50 -0.70
N LYS A 105 -2.86 -25.82 -1.13
CA LYS A 105 -3.52 -26.10 -2.42
C LYS A 105 -2.77 -25.36 -3.53
N ILE A 106 -2.43 -26.04 -4.60
CA ILE A 106 -1.67 -25.45 -5.72
C ILE A 106 -2.47 -25.63 -7.00
N GLU A 107 -2.70 -24.54 -7.70
CA GLU A 107 -3.40 -24.47 -8.98
C GLU A 107 -2.44 -23.98 -10.07
N ASN A 108 -2.71 -24.35 -11.32
CA ASN A 108 -1.96 -23.86 -12.46
C ASN A 108 -2.91 -23.41 -13.58
N LYS A 109 -3.51 -22.25 -13.39
CA LYS A 109 -4.51 -21.70 -14.31
C LYS A 109 -4.28 -20.20 -14.56
N PRO A 110 -4.74 -19.67 -15.71
CA PRO A 110 -4.88 -18.23 -15.88
C PRO A 110 -5.73 -17.63 -14.74
N ALA A 111 -5.30 -16.49 -14.20
CA ALA A 111 -5.88 -15.91 -12.98
C ALA A 111 -7.42 -15.74 -13.06
N ASN A 112 -7.93 -15.16 -14.14
CA ASN A 112 -9.37 -14.93 -14.31
C ASN A 112 -10.18 -16.23 -14.45
N VAL A 113 -9.60 -17.27 -15.06
CA VAL A 113 -10.25 -18.60 -15.16
C VAL A 113 -10.39 -19.18 -13.76
N LEU A 114 -9.30 -19.24 -12.98
CA LEU A 114 -9.37 -19.75 -11.62
C LEU A 114 -10.34 -18.95 -10.75
N LEU A 115 -10.29 -17.61 -10.82
CA LEU A 115 -11.21 -16.75 -10.07
C LEU A 115 -12.69 -16.97 -10.43
N SER A 116 -13.01 -17.39 -11.66
CA SER A 116 -14.39 -17.73 -12.04
C SER A 116 -14.89 -19.06 -11.47
N GLU A 117 -14.00 -20.02 -11.22
CA GLU A 117 -14.34 -21.36 -10.71
C GLU A 117 -14.34 -21.43 -9.18
N LEU A 118 -13.59 -20.54 -8.52
CA LEU A 118 -13.38 -20.59 -7.09
C LEU A 118 -14.58 -20.09 -6.27
N ASN A 119 -14.72 -20.65 -5.07
CA ASN A 119 -15.56 -20.11 -3.99
C ASN A 119 -14.91 -18.86 -3.36
N SER A 120 -15.61 -18.22 -2.42
CA SER A 120 -15.09 -17.01 -1.75
C SER A 120 -13.84 -17.26 -0.89
N TYR A 121 -13.01 -16.22 -0.74
CA TYR A 121 -11.80 -16.19 0.08
C TYR A 121 -11.82 -14.98 1.02
N ASP A 122 -11.23 -15.16 2.20
CA ASP A 122 -11.14 -14.12 3.24
C ASP A 122 -9.95 -13.19 3.01
N TYR A 123 -8.94 -13.65 2.28
CA TYR A 123 -7.86 -12.82 1.77
C TYR A 123 -7.53 -13.19 0.32
N ILE A 124 -7.46 -12.19 -0.55
CA ILE A 124 -7.01 -12.35 -1.94
C ILE A 124 -5.85 -11.39 -2.21
N ASP A 125 -4.72 -11.92 -2.68
CA ASP A 125 -3.55 -11.14 -3.05
C ASP A 125 -3.42 -11.02 -4.57
N LEU A 126 -3.57 -9.80 -5.10
CA LEU A 126 -3.31 -9.47 -6.50
C LEU A 126 -1.96 -8.76 -6.61
N ASP A 127 -0.93 -9.48 -7.07
CA ASP A 127 0.43 -8.94 -7.29
C ASP A 127 0.93 -9.12 -8.73
N PRO A 128 0.26 -8.53 -9.74
CA PRO A 128 0.65 -8.68 -11.13
C PRO A 128 1.87 -7.84 -11.52
N PHE A 129 2.49 -8.19 -12.65
CA PHE A 129 3.36 -7.28 -13.38
C PHE A 129 2.53 -6.19 -14.06
N GLY A 130 2.79 -4.93 -13.71
CA GLY A 130 2.14 -3.77 -14.26
C GLY A 130 0.87 -3.41 -13.51
N THR A 131 -0.27 -3.45 -14.21
CA THR A 131 -1.56 -3.00 -13.68
C THR A 131 -2.40 -4.17 -13.17
N PRO A 132 -3.11 -4.03 -12.03
CA PRO A 132 -4.00 -5.05 -11.51
C PRO A 132 -5.42 -5.00 -12.11
N VAL A 133 -5.75 -3.95 -12.87
CA VAL A 133 -7.10 -3.69 -13.38
C VAL A 133 -7.76 -4.91 -14.07
N PRO A 134 -7.07 -5.70 -14.90
CA PRO A 134 -7.68 -6.86 -15.58
C PRO A 134 -8.18 -7.98 -14.65
N PHE A 135 -7.79 -7.98 -13.38
CA PHE A 135 -8.10 -9.03 -12.41
C PHE A 135 -9.02 -8.56 -11.27
N LEU A 136 -9.24 -7.24 -11.15
CA LEU A 136 -10.00 -6.65 -10.05
C LEU A 136 -11.43 -7.20 -9.99
N ASP A 137 -12.11 -7.21 -11.13
CA ASP A 137 -13.51 -7.63 -11.26
C ASP A 137 -13.73 -9.04 -10.68
N ALA A 138 -12.98 -10.02 -11.21
CA ALA A 138 -13.11 -11.41 -10.81
C ALA A 138 -12.69 -11.62 -9.35
N ALA A 139 -11.64 -10.93 -8.89
CA ALA A 139 -11.16 -11.03 -7.51
C ALA A 139 -12.18 -10.50 -6.49
N ILE A 140 -12.77 -9.33 -6.76
CA ILE A 140 -13.73 -8.70 -5.85
C ILE A 140 -14.98 -9.57 -5.69
N ARG A 141 -15.46 -10.18 -6.77
CA ARG A 141 -16.58 -11.14 -6.75
C ARG A 141 -16.29 -12.39 -5.90
N ARG A 142 -15.03 -12.70 -5.62
CA ARG A 142 -14.63 -13.84 -4.77
C ARG A 142 -14.30 -13.43 -3.34
N LEU A 143 -14.49 -12.17 -2.95
CA LEU A 143 -14.17 -11.73 -1.60
C LEU A 143 -15.29 -12.09 -0.61
N SER A 144 -14.95 -12.86 0.43
CA SER A 144 -15.85 -13.19 1.54
C SER A 144 -16.37 -11.92 2.24
N PRO A 145 -17.52 -11.97 2.94
CA PRO A 145 -17.90 -10.92 3.88
C PRO A 145 -16.75 -10.62 4.85
N HIS A 146 -16.42 -9.34 5.07
CA HIS A 146 -15.27 -8.90 5.86
C HIS A 146 -13.88 -9.30 5.32
N GLY A 147 -13.82 -9.91 4.14
CA GLY A 147 -12.57 -10.28 3.48
C GLY A 147 -11.74 -9.07 3.09
N VAL A 148 -10.44 -9.30 2.94
CA VAL A 148 -9.44 -8.27 2.60
C VAL A 148 -8.83 -8.59 1.23
N ILE A 149 -8.73 -7.57 0.39
CA ILE A 149 -7.99 -7.67 -0.88
C ILE A 149 -6.70 -6.84 -0.77
N GLY A 150 -5.56 -7.50 -1.03
CA GLY A 150 -4.27 -6.85 -1.19
C GLY A 150 -3.99 -6.65 -2.68
N VAL A 151 -3.74 -5.42 -3.12
CA VAL A 151 -3.53 -5.08 -4.53
C VAL A 151 -2.22 -4.35 -4.72
N THR A 152 -1.34 -4.90 -5.56
CA THR A 152 -0.11 -4.23 -6.02
C THR A 152 -0.30 -3.67 -7.43
N ALA A 153 0.25 -2.49 -7.68
CA ALA A 153 0.49 -1.97 -9.02
C ALA A 153 1.96 -1.59 -9.17
N THR A 154 2.64 -2.14 -10.18
CA THR A 154 4.04 -1.79 -10.51
C THR A 154 4.14 -0.82 -11.69
N ASP A 155 3.03 -0.49 -12.36
CA ASP A 155 2.98 0.49 -13.45
C ASP A 155 2.97 1.96 -12.97
N THR A 156 3.92 2.28 -12.09
CA THR A 156 4.11 3.60 -11.49
C THR A 156 4.29 4.71 -12.52
N SER A 157 4.79 4.42 -13.72
CA SER A 157 4.85 5.38 -14.84
C SER A 157 3.48 5.97 -15.17
N ALA A 158 2.42 5.15 -15.18
CA ALA A 158 1.06 5.63 -15.38
C ALA A 158 0.59 6.40 -14.15
N LEU A 159 0.62 5.78 -12.96
CA LEU A 159 0.04 6.33 -11.73
C LEU A 159 0.71 7.63 -11.25
N CYS A 160 2.04 7.77 -11.41
CA CYS A 160 2.80 8.96 -11.03
C CYS A 160 2.85 10.05 -12.11
N GLY A 161 2.19 9.83 -13.26
CA GLY A 161 2.01 10.85 -14.29
C GLY A 161 3.12 10.99 -15.33
N ALA A 162 4.03 10.02 -15.46
CA ALA A 162 4.97 9.96 -16.58
C ALA A 162 4.26 9.52 -17.90
N ALA A 163 3.24 8.67 -17.79
CA ALA A 163 2.39 8.23 -18.89
C ALA A 163 0.90 8.54 -18.61
N PRO A 164 0.46 9.81 -18.63
CA PRO A 164 -0.88 10.21 -18.20
C PRO A 164 -2.01 9.59 -19.04
N ARG A 165 -1.80 9.40 -20.36
CA ARG A 165 -2.79 8.71 -21.22
C ARG A 165 -2.98 7.24 -20.82
N ALA A 166 -1.91 6.56 -20.38
CA ALA A 166 -2.01 5.20 -19.88
C ALA A 166 -2.78 5.15 -18.54
N CYS A 167 -2.55 6.14 -17.67
CA CYS A 167 -3.30 6.27 -16.41
C CYS A 167 -4.80 6.47 -16.67
N LEU A 168 -5.15 7.34 -17.63
CA LEU A 168 -6.53 7.57 -18.01
C LEU A 168 -7.21 6.29 -18.52
N ARG A 169 -6.57 5.57 -19.46
CA ARG A 169 -7.15 4.33 -20.02
C ARG A 169 -7.34 3.22 -18.98
N LYS A 170 -6.39 3.06 -18.06
CA LYS A 170 -6.40 1.95 -17.08
C LYS A 170 -7.20 2.27 -15.83
N TYR A 171 -7.04 3.47 -15.29
CA TYR A 171 -7.53 3.86 -13.97
C TYR A 171 -8.66 4.91 -14.02
N GLY A 172 -8.97 5.47 -15.18
CA GLY A 172 -10.00 6.51 -15.31
C GLY A 172 -9.68 7.77 -14.49
N SER A 173 -8.39 8.09 -14.34
CA SER A 173 -7.90 9.20 -13.53
C SER A 173 -6.82 9.98 -14.26
N LYS A 174 -6.81 11.31 -14.08
CA LYS A 174 -5.76 12.20 -14.54
C LYS A 174 -4.69 12.36 -13.43
N PRO A 175 -3.48 11.79 -13.59
CA PRO A 175 -2.40 11.99 -12.65
C PRO A 175 -1.71 13.34 -12.86
N LEU A 176 -0.86 13.74 -11.92
CA LEU A 176 0.05 14.88 -12.09
C LEU A 176 1.41 14.57 -11.48
N ARG A 177 2.48 14.90 -12.22
CA ARG A 177 3.85 14.79 -11.75
C ARG A 177 4.20 15.99 -10.87
N ASN A 178 4.07 15.81 -9.56
CA ASN A 178 4.37 16.81 -8.53
C ASN A 178 5.04 16.15 -7.30
N GLU A 179 5.24 16.91 -6.23
CA GLU A 179 5.94 16.47 -5.04
C GLU A 179 5.28 15.27 -4.32
N PHE A 180 3.95 15.16 -4.42
CA PHE A 180 3.15 14.11 -3.77
C PHE A 180 2.60 13.07 -4.76
N MET A 181 3.21 12.93 -5.94
CA MET A 181 2.73 12.02 -6.98
C MET A 181 2.61 10.54 -6.53
N HIS A 182 3.44 10.09 -5.59
CA HIS A 182 3.35 8.72 -5.04
C HIS A 182 2.13 8.52 -4.15
N GLU A 183 1.69 9.56 -3.43
CA GLU A 183 0.41 9.50 -2.71
C GLU A 183 -0.76 9.56 -3.68
N THR A 184 -0.68 10.43 -4.69
CA THR A 184 -1.67 10.46 -5.79
C THR A 184 -1.83 9.08 -6.42
N ALA A 185 -0.72 8.36 -6.66
CA ALA A 185 -0.71 7.01 -7.20
C ALA A 185 -1.47 6.01 -6.30
N VAL A 186 -1.24 6.04 -4.98
CA VAL A 186 -2.01 5.25 -4.00
C VAL A 186 -3.50 5.58 -4.08
N ARG A 187 -3.85 6.88 -4.07
CA ARG A 187 -5.25 7.33 -4.08
C ARG A 187 -5.99 7.00 -5.38
N ILE A 188 -5.30 7.02 -6.52
CA ILE A 188 -5.85 6.56 -7.81
C ILE A 188 -6.12 5.05 -7.76
N LEU A 189 -5.18 4.26 -7.25
CA LEU A 189 -5.34 2.81 -7.17
C LEU A 189 -6.51 2.42 -6.25
N ILE A 190 -6.61 3.03 -5.06
CA ILE A 190 -7.73 2.83 -4.13
C ILE A 190 -9.05 3.14 -4.82
N LYS A 191 -9.15 4.32 -5.44
CA LYS A 191 -10.35 4.76 -6.17
C LYS A 191 -10.74 3.74 -7.24
N LYS A 192 -9.79 3.25 -8.05
CA LYS A 192 -10.11 2.28 -9.10
C LYS A 192 -10.61 0.94 -8.54
N VAL A 193 -10.04 0.47 -7.43
CA VAL A 193 -10.52 -0.76 -6.76
C VAL A 193 -11.93 -0.57 -6.23
N GLN A 194 -12.22 0.59 -5.63
CA GLN A 194 -13.55 0.93 -5.12
C GLN A 194 -14.59 1.10 -6.23
N GLU A 195 -14.23 1.73 -7.35
CA GLU A 195 -15.13 1.88 -8.51
C GLU A 195 -15.57 0.52 -9.06
N VAL A 196 -14.65 -0.44 -9.19
CA VAL A 196 -14.99 -1.79 -9.66
C VAL A 196 -15.85 -2.52 -8.62
N ALA A 197 -15.58 -2.34 -7.33
CA ALA A 197 -16.37 -2.98 -6.27
C ALA A 197 -17.80 -2.43 -6.16
N ALA A 198 -17.98 -1.12 -6.37
CA ALA A 198 -19.28 -0.47 -6.31
C ALA A 198 -20.26 -0.99 -7.37
N GLN A 199 -19.78 -1.48 -8.51
CA GLN A 199 -20.61 -2.14 -9.55
C GLN A 199 -21.32 -3.41 -9.04
N TYR A 200 -20.88 -3.94 -7.89
CA TYR A 200 -21.42 -5.12 -7.24
C TYR A 200 -22.04 -4.82 -5.87
N ASP A 201 -22.38 -3.55 -5.59
CA ASP A 201 -22.85 -3.09 -4.28
C ASP A 201 -21.88 -3.40 -3.12
N VAL A 202 -20.58 -3.54 -3.44
CA VAL A 202 -19.54 -3.85 -2.46
C VAL A 202 -18.79 -2.60 -2.04
N ALA A 203 -18.82 -2.33 -0.74
CA ALA A 203 -18.01 -1.30 -0.12
C ALA A 203 -16.62 -1.84 0.30
N LEU A 204 -15.55 -1.30 -0.29
CA LEU A 204 -14.16 -1.59 0.07
C LEU A 204 -13.49 -0.38 0.74
N VAL A 205 -13.17 -0.48 2.03
CA VAL A 205 -12.49 0.59 2.77
C VAL A 205 -10.99 0.32 2.88
N PRO A 206 -10.12 1.33 2.65
CA PRO A 206 -8.69 1.19 2.86
C PRO A 206 -8.37 0.92 4.32
N ILE A 207 -7.63 -0.15 4.60
CA ILE A 207 -7.14 -0.46 5.94
C ILE A 207 -5.63 -0.21 6.09
N PHE A 208 -4.88 -0.35 4.99
CA PHE A 208 -3.47 -0.05 4.95
C PHE A 208 -3.01 0.21 3.51
N SER A 209 -2.01 1.06 3.33
CA SER A 209 -1.41 1.31 2.01
C SER A 209 0.01 1.83 2.14
N HIS A 210 0.83 1.65 1.11
CA HIS A 210 2.12 2.31 1.01
C HIS A 210 2.56 2.44 -0.45
N SER A 211 3.48 3.37 -0.68
CA SER A 211 4.27 3.39 -1.90
C SER A 211 5.74 3.21 -1.56
N SER A 212 6.42 2.37 -2.33
CA SER A 212 7.87 2.22 -2.30
C SER A 212 8.37 2.32 -3.74
N ASN A 213 9.63 2.70 -3.97
CA ASN A 213 10.14 3.19 -5.27
C ASN A 213 9.74 2.41 -6.54
N HIS A 214 9.36 1.14 -6.41
CA HIS A 214 9.03 0.25 -7.54
C HIS A 214 7.56 -0.15 -7.63
N TYR A 215 6.72 0.16 -6.64
CA TYR A 215 5.31 -0.26 -6.62
C TYR A 215 4.43 0.55 -5.67
N VAL A 216 3.12 0.44 -5.91
CA VAL A 216 2.05 0.95 -5.05
C VAL A 216 1.31 -0.27 -4.50
N ARG A 217 1.05 -0.29 -3.18
CA ARG A 217 0.35 -1.38 -2.52
C ARG A 217 -0.79 -0.85 -1.67
N VAL A 218 -1.97 -1.44 -1.81
CA VAL A 218 -3.17 -1.08 -1.06
C VAL A 218 -3.85 -2.33 -0.51
N TYR A 219 -4.41 -2.23 0.68
CA TYR A 219 -5.21 -3.27 1.32
C TYR A 219 -6.57 -2.67 1.65
N LEU A 220 -7.63 -3.30 1.14
CA LEU A 220 -9.00 -2.86 1.38
C LEU A 220 -9.83 -3.98 1.98
N GLN A 221 -10.67 -3.64 2.96
CA GLN A 221 -11.58 -4.57 3.61
C GLN A 221 -13.01 -4.36 3.12
N LYS A 222 -13.72 -5.46 2.86
CA LYS A 222 -15.15 -5.46 2.52
C LYS A 222 -16.01 -5.17 3.75
N ILE A 223 -16.76 -4.07 3.75
CA ILE A 223 -17.52 -3.64 4.94
C ILE A 223 -19.03 -3.51 4.77
N GLY A 224 -19.62 -3.95 3.66
CA GLY A 224 -21.07 -4.08 3.54
C GLY A 224 -21.60 -3.76 2.15
N ALA A 225 -22.91 -3.49 2.12
CA ALA A 225 -23.78 -3.42 0.94
C ALA A 225 -23.87 -2.01 0.31
N ALA A 226 -24.76 -1.86 -0.69
CA ALA A 226 -25.00 -0.69 -1.54
C ALA A 226 -24.82 0.68 -0.86
N LYS A 227 -25.53 0.95 0.25
CA LYS A 227 -25.44 2.25 0.96
C LYS A 227 -24.00 2.64 1.34
N LYS A 228 -23.19 1.66 1.78
CA LYS A 228 -21.78 1.91 2.11
C LYS A 228 -20.92 2.10 0.86
N ALA A 229 -21.30 1.51 -0.26
CA ALA A 229 -20.65 1.76 -1.54
C ALA A 229 -20.94 3.22 -1.97
N ASP A 230 -22.17 3.70 -1.84
CA ASP A 230 -22.52 5.10 -2.10
C ASP A 230 -21.70 6.07 -1.23
N ASP A 231 -21.55 5.76 0.06
CA ASP A 231 -20.76 6.59 0.99
C ASP A 231 -19.26 6.60 0.67
N ILE A 232 -18.74 5.52 0.05
CA ILE A 232 -17.38 5.49 -0.49
C ILE A 232 -17.27 6.36 -1.75
N LEU A 233 -18.23 6.26 -2.66
CA LEU A 233 -18.22 7.02 -3.92
C LEU A 233 -18.32 8.53 -3.67
N LYS A 234 -19.05 8.97 -2.63
CA LYS A 234 -19.07 10.38 -2.19
C LYS A 234 -17.71 10.94 -1.77
N GLN A 235 -16.75 10.07 -1.43
CA GLN A 235 -15.38 10.45 -1.07
C GLN A 235 -14.41 10.38 -2.26
N HIS A 236 -14.91 10.04 -3.45
CA HIS A 236 -14.14 10.20 -4.68
C HIS A 236 -14.21 11.66 -5.11
N GLY A 237 -13.07 12.23 -5.48
CA GLY A 237 -13.02 13.63 -5.89
C GLY A 237 -11.68 14.00 -6.49
N TYR A 238 -11.37 15.28 -6.49
CA TYR A 238 -10.23 15.86 -7.18
C TYR A 238 -9.33 16.60 -6.20
N ILE A 239 -8.04 16.63 -6.52
CA ILE A 239 -7.07 17.52 -5.88
C ILE A 239 -6.84 18.68 -6.85
N LEU A 240 -7.24 19.88 -6.45
CA LEU A 240 -6.90 21.11 -7.15
C LEU A 240 -5.50 21.53 -6.69
N TYR A 241 -4.56 21.67 -7.62
CA TYR A 241 -3.15 21.97 -7.34
C TYR A 241 -2.66 23.17 -8.15
N CYS A 242 -1.98 24.11 -7.49
CA CYS A 242 -1.31 25.24 -8.11
C CYS A 242 0.18 24.91 -8.36
N GLN A 243 0.59 24.84 -9.62
CA GLN A 243 1.98 24.53 -9.98
C GLN A 243 3.00 25.63 -9.65
N LYS A 244 2.53 26.86 -9.39
CA LYS A 244 3.37 28.02 -9.07
C LYS A 244 3.77 28.03 -7.60
N CYS A 245 2.79 28.03 -6.68
CA CYS A 245 3.04 28.14 -5.24
C CYS A 245 2.85 26.83 -4.45
N CYS A 246 2.50 25.73 -5.11
CA CYS A 246 2.20 24.41 -4.50
C CYS A 246 0.98 24.42 -3.56
N TYR A 247 0.15 25.46 -3.59
CA TYR A 247 -1.16 25.45 -2.92
C TYR A 247 -2.01 24.29 -3.46
N ARG A 248 -2.72 23.62 -2.56
CA ARG A 248 -3.68 22.57 -2.93
C ARG A 248 -4.92 22.62 -2.06
N ARG A 249 -6.03 22.13 -2.61
CA ARG A 249 -7.26 21.81 -1.89
C ARG A 249 -7.96 20.63 -2.54
N THR A 250 -8.84 19.97 -1.81
CA THR A 250 -9.68 18.88 -2.32
C THR A 250 -11.03 19.42 -2.75
N SER A 251 -11.67 18.73 -3.70
CA SER A 251 -13.00 19.07 -4.21
C SER A 251 -13.74 17.80 -4.61
N THR A 252 -15.01 17.68 -4.25
CA THR A 252 -15.91 16.62 -4.76
C THR A 252 -16.82 17.12 -5.89
N ASP A 253 -16.84 18.43 -6.15
CA ASP A 253 -17.63 19.08 -7.20
C ASP A 253 -16.72 19.91 -8.12
N LEU A 254 -16.18 19.24 -9.14
CA LEU A 254 -15.19 19.85 -10.02
C LEU A 254 -15.76 21.02 -10.85
N LEU A 255 -17.02 20.93 -11.28
CA LEU A 255 -17.62 21.91 -12.18
C LEU A 255 -17.85 23.25 -11.48
N ARG A 256 -18.16 23.23 -10.18
CA ARG A 256 -18.39 24.45 -9.40
C ARG A 256 -17.12 25.09 -8.84
N GLU A 257 -16.01 24.35 -8.75
CA GLU A 257 -14.87 24.77 -7.91
C GLU A 257 -13.54 25.01 -8.64
N ILE A 258 -13.46 24.93 -9.97
CA ILE A 258 -12.23 25.31 -10.68
C ILE A 258 -12.09 26.84 -10.66
N THR A 259 -11.32 27.33 -9.69
CA THR A 259 -11.00 28.74 -9.53
C THR A 259 -9.51 29.01 -9.72
N ALA A 260 -9.16 30.27 -9.91
CA ALA A 260 -7.78 30.73 -9.74
C ALA A 260 -7.27 30.37 -8.34
N CYS A 261 -5.95 30.13 -8.22
CA CYS A 261 -5.31 29.86 -6.96
C CYS A 261 -5.56 31.02 -5.97
N PRO A 262 -6.04 30.76 -4.74
CA PRO A 262 -6.34 31.84 -3.79
C PRO A 262 -5.08 32.63 -3.41
N GLU A 263 -3.93 31.97 -3.36
CA GLU A 263 -2.64 32.54 -2.94
C GLU A 263 -1.95 33.38 -4.01
N CYS A 264 -1.89 32.90 -5.27
CA CYS A 264 -1.08 33.54 -6.32
C CYS A 264 -1.83 33.81 -7.62
N LYS A 265 -3.16 33.64 -7.61
CA LYS A 265 -4.10 33.88 -8.72
C LYS A 265 -3.83 33.10 -10.02
N THR A 266 -2.85 32.20 -10.04
CA THR A 266 -2.54 31.33 -11.18
C THR A 266 -3.59 30.24 -11.33
N LYS A 267 -3.88 29.83 -12.56
CA LYS A 267 -4.81 28.72 -12.85
C LYS A 267 -4.37 27.43 -12.15
N MET A 268 -5.31 26.80 -11.45
CA MET A 268 -5.10 25.51 -10.80
C MET A 268 -5.34 24.35 -11.77
N GLN A 269 -4.68 23.22 -11.52
CA GLN A 269 -4.90 21.97 -12.24
C GLN A 269 -5.65 20.98 -11.37
N ALA A 270 -6.61 20.28 -11.96
CA ALA A 270 -7.31 19.18 -11.32
C ALA A 270 -6.57 17.85 -11.53
N ILE A 271 -6.34 17.13 -10.44
CA ILE A 271 -5.79 15.77 -10.38
C ILE A 271 -6.93 14.85 -9.95
N GLY A 272 -7.16 13.75 -10.68
CA GLY A 272 -8.16 12.74 -10.31
C GLY A 272 -9.14 12.36 -11.42
N PRO A 273 -10.29 11.74 -11.09
CA PRO A 273 -10.75 11.50 -9.71
C PRO A 273 -9.81 10.57 -8.92
N VAL A 274 -9.74 10.77 -7.60
CA VAL A 274 -8.93 10.02 -6.64
C VAL A 274 -9.73 9.78 -5.35
N TRP A 275 -9.26 8.85 -4.51
CA TRP A 275 -9.77 8.67 -3.16
C TRP A 275 -9.30 9.82 -2.24
N LEU A 276 -10.25 10.56 -1.64
CA LEU A 276 -9.95 11.68 -0.74
C LEU A 276 -9.92 11.28 0.75
N GLY A 277 -10.49 10.12 1.11
CA GLY A 277 -10.55 9.66 2.49
C GLY A 277 -9.20 9.20 3.07
N ASP A 278 -9.28 8.56 4.23
CA ASP A 278 -8.11 8.07 4.97
C ASP A 278 -7.41 6.92 4.21
N LEU A 279 -6.07 6.87 4.29
CA LEU A 279 -5.23 5.86 3.63
C LEU A 279 -4.93 4.65 4.53
N TRP A 280 -5.19 4.79 5.82
CA TRP A 280 -4.84 3.83 6.87
C TRP A 280 -5.92 3.79 7.93
N ASP A 281 -6.24 2.59 8.39
CA ASP A 281 -7.10 2.37 9.53
C ASP A 281 -6.26 2.29 10.81
N LYS A 282 -6.68 3.04 11.84
CA LYS A 282 -5.98 3.10 13.12
C LYS A 282 -5.93 1.74 13.82
N LYS A 283 -7.05 1.00 13.83
CA LYS A 283 -7.13 -0.30 14.51
C LYS A 283 -6.19 -1.30 13.86
N THR A 284 -6.13 -1.30 12.53
CA THR A 284 -5.21 -2.13 11.73
C THR A 284 -3.76 -1.79 12.04
N LEU A 285 -3.38 -0.50 12.05
CA LEU A 285 -2.02 -0.07 12.39
C LEU A 285 -1.61 -0.46 13.82
N ASP A 286 -2.49 -0.25 14.80
CA ASP A 286 -2.26 -0.66 16.18
C ASP A 286 -2.06 -2.18 16.27
N GLY A 287 -2.87 -2.96 15.54
CA GLY A 287 -2.73 -4.41 15.43
C GLY A 287 -1.41 -4.83 14.79
N MET A 288 -0.98 -4.16 13.72
CA MET A 288 0.30 -4.45 13.04
C MET A 288 1.49 -4.16 13.94
N LEU A 289 1.46 -3.06 14.69
CA LEU A 289 2.49 -2.74 15.69
C LEU A 289 2.52 -3.78 16.82
N LYS A 290 1.36 -4.21 17.31
CA LYS A 290 1.26 -5.30 18.30
C LYS A 290 1.78 -6.63 17.76
N ALA A 291 1.48 -6.96 16.51
CA ALA A 291 1.98 -8.16 15.86
C ALA A 291 3.50 -8.11 15.70
N ALA A 292 4.06 -6.94 15.39
CA ALA A 292 5.50 -6.71 15.39
C ALA A 292 6.12 -6.80 16.80
N SER A 293 5.38 -6.40 17.85
CA SER A 293 5.88 -6.28 19.23
C SER A 293 5.69 -7.52 20.10
N LYS A 294 4.75 -8.42 19.79
CA LYS A 294 4.56 -9.72 20.47
C LYS A 294 5.78 -10.66 20.30
N ALA A 295 6.79 -10.24 19.53
CA ALA A 295 8.13 -10.82 19.48
C ALA A 295 9.11 -10.20 20.51
N SER A 296 8.64 -9.95 21.75
CA SER A 296 9.31 -9.36 22.92
C SER A 296 9.25 -7.82 23.02
N LEU A 297 8.52 -7.33 24.02
CA LEU A 297 8.37 -5.91 24.38
C LEU A 297 9.20 -5.58 25.63
N SER A 298 10.05 -4.56 25.54
CA SER A 298 10.00 -3.47 26.53
C SER A 298 9.89 -2.16 25.76
N MET A 299 8.89 -1.35 26.14
CA MET A 299 8.47 -0.14 25.43
C MET A 299 9.11 1.10 26.06
N THR A 300 10.37 1.01 26.46
CA THR A 300 11.03 2.05 27.25
C THR A 300 11.86 2.97 26.35
N LYS A 301 11.44 4.24 26.31
CA LYS A 301 12.05 5.42 25.64
C LYS A 301 11.86 5.52 24.12
N TYR A 302 10.61 5.81 23.73
CA TYR A 302 10.21 6.38 22.43
C TYR A 302 10.58 7.87 22.26
N ASN A 303 11.61 8.36 22.96
CA ASN A 303 12.04 9.75 22.95
C ASN A 303 13.48 9.85 22.45
N ALA A 304 13.64 10.54 21.32
CA ALA A 304 14.87 11.03 20.66
C ALA A 304 15.15 10.38 19.28
N GLY A 305 14.80 11.11 18.22
CA GLY A 305 15.18 10.80 16.84
C GLY A 305 14.46 9.60 16.23
N ASP A 306 14.48 9.49 14.90
CA ASP A 306 13.92 8.36 14.15
C ASP A 306 14.73 7.05 14.33
N HIS A 307 15.34 6.84 15.52
CA HIS A 307 16.26 5.75 15.80
C HIS A 307 15.57 4.69 16.65
N PHE A 308 15.25 3.57 16.01
CA PHE A 308 14.80 2.36 16.68
C PHE A 308 16.02 1.72 17.34
N ILE A 309 16.04 1.55 18.66
CA ILE A 309 16.99 0.63 19.31
C ILE A 309 16.46 -0.78 19.07
N ALA A 310 16.89 -1.39 17.96
CA ALA A 310 16.51 -2.74 17.58
C ALA A 310 17.29 -3.75 18.42
N ASN A 311 16.70 -4.23 19.52
CA ASN A 311 17.04 -5.57 19.98
C ASN A 311 16.61 -6.54 18.87
N ARG A 312 17.56 -7.33 18.34
CA ARG A 312 17.42 -8.22 17.18
C ARG A 312 16.04 -8.88 17.09
N TYR A 313 15.23 -8.45 16.12
CA TYR A 313 13.97 -9.11 15.77
C TYR A 313 14.26 -10.30 14.85
N PRO A 314 13.85 -11.53 15.19
CA PRO A 314 14.30 -12.70 14.44
C PRO A 314 13.61 -12.93 13.08
N ASN A 315 12.51 -12.23 12.73
CA ASN A 315 11.67 -12.62 11.59
C ASN A 315 11.28 -11.50 10.58
N PHE A 316 11.57 -10.22 10.83
CA PHE A 316 11.18 -9.11 9.94
C PHE A 316 12.37 -8.18 9.65
N ASP A 317 12.43 -7.62 8.45
CA ASP A 317 13.47 -6.65 8.08
C ASP A 317 13.32 -5.35 8.89
N ILE A 318 14.43 -4.78 9.36
CA ILE A 318 14.44 -3.51 10.10
C ILE A 318 13.78 -2.37 9.32
N LYS A 319 13.91 -2.37 7.99
CA LYS A 319 13.28 -1.39 7.09
C LYS A 319 11.77 -1.51 7.11
N THR A 320 11.23 -2.73 7.25
CA THR A 320 9.79 -2.97 7.40
C THR A 320 9.28 -2.30 8.67
N LEU A 321 9.97 -2.50 9.80
CA LEU A 321 9.58 -1.92 11.09
C LEU A 321 9.68 -0.38 11.07
N GLN A 322 10.77 0.16 10.53
CA GLN A 322 10.95 1.61 10.38
C GLN A 322 9.85 2.23 9.52
N LEU A 323 9.45 1.57 8.44
CA LEU A 323 8.35 2.01 7.58
C LEU A 323 7.02 1.98 8.32
N LEU A 324 6.70 0.88 9.02
CA LEU A 324 5.45 0.75 9.77
C LEU A 324 5.31 1.84 10.85
N VAL A 325 6.38 2.11 11.60
CA VAL A 325 6.40 3.17 12.62
C VAL A 325 6.22 4.55 11.99
N ARG A 326 6.85 4.79 10.83
CA ARG A 326 6.68 6.04 10.08
C ARG A 326 5.23 6.22 9.64
N ILE A 327 4.62 5.20 9.05
CA ILE A 327 3.21 5.23 8.64
C ILE A 327 2.28 5.43 9.86
N TYR A 328 2.56 4.79 10.99
CA TYR A 328 1.77 4.97 12.21
C TYR A 328 1.76 6.41 12.71
N ARG A 329 2.90 7.10 12.68
CA ARG A 329 2.99 8.53 13.01
C ARG A 329 2.31 9.40 11.95
N GLU A 330 2.50 9.05 10.68
CA GLU A 330 1.93 9.74 9.52
C GLU A 330 0.39 9.73 9.54
N ALA A 331 -0.22 8.58 9.89
CA ALA A 331 -1.66 8.39 9.92
C ALA A 331 -2.40 9.28 10.94
N LYS A 332 -1.68 9.84 11.93
CA LYS A 332 -2.23 10.80 12.88
C LYS A 332 -2.47 12.19 12.28
N VAL A 333 -1.88 12.47 11.11
CA VAL A 333 -2.02 13.76 10.41
C VAL A 333 -2.90 13.58 9.18
N LYS A 334 -4.19 13.92 9.30
CA LYS A 334 -5.17 13.77 8.21
C LYS A 334 -5.01 14.88 7.18
N THR A 335 -4.32 14.59 6.08
CA THR A 335 -4.17 15.48 4.92
C THR A 335 -4.23 14.70 3.61
N VAL A 336 -4.71 15.36 2.55
CA VAL A 336 -4.57 14.88 1.17
C VAL A 336 -3.35 15.56 0.55
N GLY A 337 -2.33 14.76 0.26
CA GLY A 337 -1.00 15.20 -0.13
C GLY A 337 -0.14 15.69 1.06
N PHE A 338 1.15 15.85 0.81
CA PHE A 338 2.15 16.43 1.72
C PHE A 338 3.00 17.51 1.03
N TYR A 339 3.72 18.34 1.78
CA TYR A 339 4.69 19.28 1.23
C TYR A 339 6.07 18.63 1.17
N ASP A 340 6.86 18.93 0.14
CA ASP A 340 8.27 18.54 0.08
C ASP A 340 9.16 19.77 0.22
N LEU A 341 10.05 19.76 1.20
CA LEU A 341 10.86 20.95 1.54
C LEU A 341 11.81 21.33 0.40
N HIS A 342 12.41 20.35 -0.28
CA HIS A 342 13.32 20.63 -1.40
C HIS A 342 12.56 21.14 -2.62
N TRP A 343 11.39 20.56 -2.90
CA TRP A 343 10.51 21.02 -3.97
C TRP A 343 10.03 22.45 -3.74
N LEU A 344 9.61 22.76 -2.51
CA LEU A 344 9.19 24.11 -2.12
C LEU A 344 10.35 25.10 -2.20
N ALA A 345 11.52 24.75 -1.68
CA ALA A 345 12.72 25.60 -1.77
C ALA A 345 13.05 25.95 -3.22
N LYS A 346 13.02 24.95 -4.11
CA LYS A 346 13.23 25.18 -5.55
C LYS A 346 12.16 26.09 -6.16
N LYS A 347 10.88 25.87 -5.84
CA LYS A 347 9.76 26.62 -6.40
C LYS A 347 9.69 28.07 -5.90
N LYS A 348 9.98 28.29 -4.62
CA LYS A 348 9.97 29.59 -3.97
C LYS A 348 11.34 30.30 -3.99
N LYS A 349 12.36 29.69 -4.60
CA LYS A 349 13.74 30.19 -4.67
C LYS A 349 14.32 30.53 -3.28
N TRP A 350 14.14 29.65 -2.30
CA TRP A 350 14.73 29.82 -0.97
C TRP A 350 16.26 29.72 -1.04
N GLY A 351 16.96 30.56 -0.28
CA GLY A 351 18.42 30.53 -0.21
C GLY A 351 18.99 29.27 0.45
N SER A 352 18.21 28.63 1.34
CA SER A 352 18.56 27.35 1.95
C SER A 352 17.31 26.52 2.25
N VAL A 353 17.47 25.20 2.32
CA VAL A 353 16.39 24.29 2.74
C VAL A 353 16.47 24.15 4.27
N PRO A 354 15.40 24.47 5.02
CA PRO A 354 15.43 24.33 6.47
C PRO A 354 15.48 22.86 6.88
N ARG A 355 16.07 22.59 8.05
CA ARG A 355 16.13 21.22 8.57
C ARG A 355 14.73 20.75 8.93
N MET A 356 14.39 19.52 8.57
CA MET A 356 13.06 18.94 8.80
C MET A 356 12.64 19.01 10.28
N ASP A 357 13.58 18.84 11.21
CA ASP A 357 13.27 18.87 12.65
C ASP A 357 12.92 20.28 13.14
N ASP A 358 13.49 21.33 12.55
CA ASP A 358 13.12 22.72 12.82
C ASP A 358 11.70 23.00 12.34
N VAL A 359 11.37 22.57 11.12
CA VAL A 359 10.02 22.72 10.54
C VAL A 359 8.98 21.96 11.38
N LEU A 360 9.30 20.73 11.82
CA LEU A 360 8.42 19.96 12.68
C LEU A 360 8.19 20.63 14.03
N ARG A 361 9.24 21.21 14.65
CA ARG A 361 9.10 21.97 15.91
C ARG A 361 8.21 23.20 15.71
N ALA A 362 8.46 24.00 14.68
CA ALA A 362 7.69 25.19 14.36
C ALA A 362 6.20 24.88 14.09
N THR A 363 5.91 23.74 13.44
CA THR A 363 4.54 23.36 13.09
C THR A 363 3.76 22.69 14.25
N LYS A 364 4.47 22.14 15.25
CA LYS A 364 3.84 21.45 16.40
C LYS A 364 3.24 22.41 17.44
N GLY A 365 3.64 23.68 17.49
CA GLY A 365 3.34 24.56 18.63
C GLY A 365 4.10 24.11 19.91
N PRO A 366 4.02 24.85 21.03
CA PRO A 366 4.73 24.49 22.25
C PRO A 366 4.31 23.08 22.73
N ILE A 367 5.33 22.27 23.01
CA ILE A 367 5.26 20.83 23.24
C ILE A 367 4.52 20.56 24.56
N SER A 368 3.42 19.81 24.51
CA SER A 368 3.05 18.94 25.62
C SER A 368 2.98 17.50 25.10
N ASP A 369 3.76 16.64 25.75
CA ASP A 369 4.00 15.22 25.44
C ASP A 369 2.74 14.33 25.58
N LYS A 370 1.56 14.96 25.74
CA LYS A 370 0.26 14.33 26.00
C LYS A 370 -0.82 14.64 24.96
N SER A 371 -0.56 15.52 23.98
CA SER A 371 -1.59 15.86 22.98
C SER A 371 -1.75 14.73 21.93
N ARG A 372 -2.97 14.21 21.82
CA ARG A 372 -3.33 13.11 20.90
C ARG A 372 -3.31 13.52 19.42
N ASP A 373 -3.22 14.81 19.12
CA ASP A 373 -3.36 15.37 17.76
C ASP A 373 -2.04 15.95 17.23
N LEU A 374 -1.29 15.13 16.50
CA LEU A 374 -0.10 15.60 15.77
C LEU A 374 -0.52 16.60 14.68
N LYS A 375 0.02 17.82 14.73
CA LYS A 375 -0.18 18.85 13.69
C LYS A 375 0.69 18.66 12.45
N ALA A 376 1.82 17.94 12.59
CA ALA A 376 2.72 17.61 11.51
C ALA A 376 3.48 16.30 11.74
N ALA A 377 3.80 15.61 10.64
CA ALA A 377 4.59 14.38 10.64
C ALA A 377 5.40 14.25 9.34
N ARG A 378 6.54 13.56 9.42
CA ARG A 378 7.24 13.07 8.22
C ARG A 378 6.35 12.09 7.47
N THR A 379 6.47 12.02 6.15
CA THR A 379 5.76 11.02 5.33
C THR A 379 6.71 9.93 4.82
N HIS A 380 6.21 8.70 4.66
CA HIS A 380 6.94 7.64 3.99
C HIS A 380 7.05 7.83 2.46
N PHE A 381 6.19 8.66 1.85
CA PHE A 381 6.18 8.87 0.40
C PHE A 381 7.43 9.60 -0.11
N ARG A 382 8.03 10.45 0.71
CA ARG A 382 9.26 11.21 0.41
C ARG A 382 10.07 11.45 1.68
N LEU A 383 11.38 11.27 1.59
CA LEU A 383 12.31 11.49 2.72
C LEU A 383 12.25 12.94 3.25
N THR A 384 12.06 13.90 2.34
CA THR A 384 11.99 15.34 2.58
C THR A 384 10.55 15.86 2.67
N GLY A 385 9.59 14.93 2.79
CA GLY A 385 8.16 15.24 2.84
C GLY A 385 7.63 15.44 4.26
N ILE A 386 6.74 16.41 4.41
CA ILE A 386 6.02 16.74 5.65
C ILE A 386 4.51 16.81 5.39
N ARG A 387 3.73 16.03 6.14
CA ARG A 387 2.27 16.20 6.23
C ARG A 387 1.97 17.28 7.25
N THR A 388 1.16 18.25 6.84
CA THR A 388 0.53 19.22 7.73
C THR A 388 -0.60 19.94 6.98
N LYS A 389 -1.61 20.44 7.71
CA LYS A 389 -2.70 21.23 7.15
C LYS A 389 -2.22 22.60 6.67
N LYS A 390 -1.27 23.19 7.38
CA LYS A 390 -0.69 24.50 7.06
C LYS A 390 0.80 24.46 7.38
N LEU A 391 1.60 24.79 6.39
CA LEU A 391 3.04 24.92 6.55
C LEU A 391 3.34 26.37 6.96
N ASN A 392 3.62 26.58 8.25
CA ASN A 392 4.06 27.87 8.76
C ASN A 392 5.58 27.96 8.55
N MET A 393 5.98 28.69 7.51
CA MET A 393 7.38 28.86 7.12
C MET A 393 7.63 30.29 6.68
#